data_AF-A0A968IG29-F1
#
_entry.id   AF-A0A968IG29-F1
#
_cell.length_a   1.000
_cell.length_b   1.000
_cell.length_c   1.000
_cell.angle_alpha   90.00
_cell.angle_beta   90.00
_cell.angle_gamma   90.00
#
_symmetry.space_group_name_H-M   'P 1'
#
loop_
_entity.id
_entity.type
_entity.pdbx_description
1 polymer ?
#
loop_
_entity_poly.entity_id
_entity_poly.type
_entity_poly.pdbx_seq_one_letter_code
_entity_poly.pdbx_strand_id
1 'polypeptide(L)'
;MSFTIDPSICIGCDRCRQSCPTGAIQSNGSSFQIEPNICNNCVGSYSTPQCAAFCPTNDGCIPNDFWGKWFDKYNRLTYRLHNPQQAKYWERWFEVYAQKISQLIAN
;
A
#
# COMPACT_ATOMS: atom_id res chain seq x y z
N MET A 1 12.20 5.80 -2.10
CA MET A 1 10.80 5.71 -1.63
C MET A 1 10.54 6.96 -0.84
N SER A 2 9.61 7.82 -1.27
CA SER A 2 9.22 9.00 -0.51
C SER A 2 8.35 8.58 0.68
N PHE A 3 8.37 9.35 1.77
CA PHE A 3 7.57 9.10 2.97
C PHE A 3 6.65 10.29 3.24
N THR A 4 5.50 10.01 3.82
CA THR A 4 4.52 11.03 4.24
C THR A 4 4.10 10.74 5.68
N ILE A 5 3.91 11.80 6.46
CA ILE A 5 3.33 11.69 7.79
C ILE A 5 1.81 11.84 7.68
N ASP A 6 1.05 10.85 8.15
CA ASP A 6 -0.41 10.92 8.18
C ASP A 6 -0.85 11.78 9.39
N PRO A 7 -1.44 12.96 9.18
CA PRO A 7 -1.84 13.85 10.27
C PRO A 7 -2.97 13.28 11.14
N SER A 8 -3.73 12.29 10.65
CA SER A 8 -4.78 11.63 11.44
C SER A 8 -4.26 10.60 12.43
N ILE A 9 -3.04 10.08 12.20
CA ILE A 9 -2.38 9.07 13.05
C ILE A 9 -1.29 9.70 13.91
N CYS A 10 -0.71 10.82 13.48
CA CYS A 10 0.34 11.51 14.20
C CYS A 10 -0.13 12.06 15.57
N ILE A 11 0.54 11.66 16.65
CA ILE A 11 0.23 12.11 18.03
C ILE A 11 1.13 13.25 18.52
N GLY A 12 1.88 13.90 17.63
CA GLY A 12 2.72 15.05 18.01
C GLY A 12 3.89 14.73 18.95
N CYS A 13 4.31 13.47 19.10
CA CYS A 13 5.31 13.04 20.09
C CYS A 13 6.78 13.43 19.80
N ASP A 14 7.04 14.10 18.68
CA ASP A 14 8.35 14.67 18.29
C ASP A 14 9.52 13.69 17.99
N ARG A 15 9.33 12.38 18.20
CA ARG A 15 10.39 11.37 18.02
C ARG A 15 10.96 11.33 16.60
N CYS A 16 10.09 11.35 15.58
CA CYS A 16 10.53 11.30 14.19
C CYS A 16 11.37 12.53 13.82
N ARG A 17 10.99 13.74 14.30
CA ARG A 17 11.73 14.98 14.07
C ARG A 17 13.15 14.90 14.62
N GLN A 18 13.31 14.45 15.85
CA GLN A 18 14.63 14.34 16.49
C GLN A 18 15.53 13.30 15.82
N SER A 19 14.93 12.23 15.26
CA SER A 19 15.67 11.15 14.58
C SER A 19 16.06 11.47 13.13
N CYS A 20 15.50 12.53 12.52
CA CYS A 20 15.68 12.81 11.11
C CYS A 20 17.07 13.42 10.82
N PRO A 21 17.95 12.74 10.05
CA PRO A 21 19.33 13.20 9.87
C PRO A 21 19.45 14.50 9.06
N THR A 22 18.47 14.80 8.21
CA THR A 22 18.46 16.01 7.38
C THR A 22 17.61 17.14 7.95
N GLY A 23 16.96 16.94 9.10
CA GLY A 23 16.01 17.92 9.65
C GLY A 23 14.77 18.13 8.79
N ALA A 24 14.41 17.15 7.95
CA ALA A 24 13.29 17.27 7.01
C ALA A 24 11.90 17.32 7.66
N ILE A 25 11.77 16.98 8.93
CA ILE A 25 10.47 16.91 9.60
C ILE A 25 10.21 18.21 10.35
N GLN A 26 9.10 18.87 10.00
CA GLN A 26 8.71 20.16 10.54
C GLN A 26 7.34 20.07 11.20
N SER A 27 7.12 20.88 12.24
CA SER A 27 5.83 20.94 12.92
C SER A 27 4.76 21.52 11.99
N ASN A 28 3.57 20.90 11.98
CA ASN A 28 2.39 21.38 11.26
C ASN A 28 1.14 21.22 12.14
N GLY A 29 0.80 22.29 12.86
CA GLY A 29 -0.27 22.27 13.86
C GLY A 29 0.07 21.32 15.02
N SER A 30 -0.83 20.38 15.32
CA SER A 30 -0.64 19.32 16.31
C SER A 30 0.09 18.09 15.77
N SER A 31 0.47 18.11 14.48
CA SER A 31 1.11 17.00 13.77
C SER A 31 2.48 17.42 13.21
N PHE A 32 3.10 16.53 12.45
CA PHE A 32 4.35 16.80 11.74
C PHE A 32 4.18 16.56 10.25
N GLN A 33 5.01 17.21 9.44
CA GLN A 33 5.08 17.00 8.00
C GLN A 33 6.53 16.84 7.55
N ILE A 34 6.73 16.11 6.45
CA ILE A 34 8.05 15.94 5.83
C ILE A 34 8.18 16.98 4.73
N GLU A 35 9.21 17.82 4.81
CA GLU A 35 9.63 18.72 3.74
C GLU A 35 10.35 17.89 2.66
N PRO A 36 9.72 17.69 1.49
CA PRO A 36 10.25 16.78 0.47
C PRO A 36 11.57 17.25 -0.13
N ASN A 37 11.85 18.56 -0.12
CA ASN A 37 13.05 19.14 -0.74
C ASN A 37 14.35 18.84 0.01
N ILE A 38 14.25 18.47 1.29
CA ILE A 38 15.40 18.15 2.15
C ILE A 38 15.37 16.70 2.67
N CYS A 39 14.28 15.97 2.42
CA CYS A 39 14.22 14.55 2.74
C CYS A 39 15.04 13.73 1.73
N ASN A 40 16.11 13.10 2.20
CA ASN A 40 16.96 12.23 1.38
C ASN A 40 16.63 10.74 1.57
N ASN A 41 15.49 10.40 2.16
CA ASN A 41 15.11 9.03 2.55
C ASN A 41 16.14 8.34 3.46
N CYS A 42 16.84 9.12 4.29
CA CYS A 42 17.93 8.68 5.17
C CYS A 42 19.18 8.13 4.44
N VAL A 43 19.26 8.27 3.11
CA VAL A 43 20.39 7.80 2.31
C VAL A 43 21.69 8.45 2.78
N GLY A 44 22.72 7.64 2.98
CA GLY A 44 24.03 8.10 3.48
C GLY A 44 24.13 8.23 5.01
N SER A 45 23.02 8.07 5.74
CA SER A 45 23.02 8.04 7.21
C SER A 45 22.56 6.69 7.75
N TYR A 46 21.45 6.15 7.23
CA TYR A 46 20.85 4.90 7.70
C TYR A 46 20.28 4.07 6.55
N SER A 47 20.27 2.74 6.68
CA SER A 47 19.63 1.83 5.72
C SER A 47 18.10 1.79 5.85
N THR A 48 17.57 2.31 6.97
CA THR A 48 16.14 2.28 7.31
C THR A 48 15.61 3.71 7.50
N PRO A 49 14.40 4.03 7.02
CA PRO A 49 13.77 5.33 7.25
C PRO A 49 13.52 5.58 8.74
N GLN A 50 14.21 6.57 9.31
CA GLN A 50 14.14 6.84 10.75
C GLN A 50 12.77 7.34 11.19
N CYS A 51 12.07 8.12 10.34
CA CYS A 51 10.71 8.59 10.64
C CYS A 51 9.72 7.45 10.93
N ALA A 52 9.87 6.33 10.23
CA ALA A 52 9.04 5.13 10.40
C ALA A 52 9.56 4.28 11.57
N ALA A 53 10.88 4.12 11.67
CA ALA A 53 11.51 3.33 12.75
C ALA A 53 11.24 3.89 14.15
N PHE A 54 11.16 5.21 14.31
CA PHE A 54 10.91 5.89 15.59
C PHE A 54 9.45 6.29 15.82
N CYS A 55 8.55 5.96 14.89
CA CYS A 55 7.14 6.29 15.04
C CYS A 55 6.48 5.37 16.07
N PRO A 56 6.04 5.85 17.24
CA PRO A 56 5.46 4.98 18.26
C PRO A 56 4.08 4.43 17.86
N THR A 57 3.44 5.02 16.84
CA THR A 57 2.16 4.55 16.30
C THR A 57 2.33 3.56 15.14
N ASN A 58 3.56 3.28 14.71
CA ASN A 58 3.96 2.46 13.55
C ASN A 58 3.46 2.96 12.17
N ASP A 59 2.27 3.55 12.10
CA ASP A 59 1.61 3.99 10.87
C ASP A 59 1.60 5.52 10.70
N GLY A 60 2.27 6.26 11.58
CA GLY A 60 2.34 7.72 11.49
C GLY A 60 3.26 8.23 10.37
N CYS A 61 4.34 7.53 10.03
CA CYS A 61 5.19 7.83 8.87
C CYS A 61 5.12 6.67 7.87
N ILE A 62 4.37 6.83 6.79
CA ILE A 62 4.13 5.78 5.80
C ILE A 62 4.91 6.04 4.53
N PRO A 63 5.37 4.98 3.83
CA PRO A 63 5.83 5.13 2.46
C PRO A 63 4.71 5.76 1.62
N ASN A 64 5.04 6.79 0.86
CA ASN A 64 4.19 7.33 -0.19
C ASN A 64 4.18 6.33 -1.36
N ASP A 65 3.47 5.22 -1.16
CA ASP A 65 3.39 4.06 -2.06
C ASP A 65 1.93 3.63 -2.31
N PHE A 66 0.99 4.59 -2.13
CA PHE A 66 -0.43 4.35 -2.36
C PHE A 66 -0.68 3.89 -3.80
N TRP A 67 -0.15 4.62 -4.78
CA TRP A 67 -0.33 4.27 -6.19
C TRP A 67 0.43 3.01 -6.56
N GLY A 68 1.65 2.79 -6.05
CA GLY A 68 2.45 1.60 -6.39
C GLY A 68 1.76 0.31 -5.97
N LYS A 69 1.37 0.18 -4.70
CA LYS A 69 0.63 -1.01 -4.21
C LYS A 69 -0.74 -1.18 -4.87
N TRP A 70 -1.41 -0.08 -5.16
CA TRP A 70 -2.70 -0.11 -5.86
C TRP A 70 -2.54 -0.65 -7.28
N PHE A 71 -1.55 -0.14 -8.04
CA PHE A 71 -1.25 -0.61 -9.40
C PHE A 71 -0.81 -2.07 -9.42
N ASP A 72 0.00 -2.50 -8.46
CA ASP A 72 0.41 -3.91 -8.33
C ASP A 72 -0.79 -4.85 -8.12
N LYS A 73 -1.71 -4.46 -7.24
CA LYS A 73 -2.96 -5.21 -6.99
C LYS A 73 -3.87 -5.19 -8.20
N TYR A 74 -4.06 -4.02 -8.81
CA TYR A 74 -4.90 -3.84 -9.99
C TYR A 74 -4.40 -4.70 -11.17
N ASN A 75 -3.12 -4.58 -11.53
CA ASN A 75 -2.52 -5.33 -12.63
C ASN A 75 -2.58 -6.84 -12.40
N ARG A 76 -2.38 -7.31 -11.16
CA ARG A 76 -2.53 -8.73 -10.82
C ARG A 76 -3.96 -9.24 -11.05
N LEU A 77 -4.97 -8.46 -10.68
CA LEU A 77 -6.38 -8.83 -10.85
C LEU A 77 -6.78 -8.78 -12.32
N THR A 78 -6.41 -7.72 -13.03
CA THR A 78 -6.69 -7.54 -14.47
C THR A 78 -6.03 -8.63 -15.31
N TYR A 79 -4.79 -9.03 -14.99
CA TYR A 79 -4.10 -10.14 -15.65
C TYR A 79 -4.85 -11.47 -15.48
N ARG A 80 -5.40 -11.73 -14.28
CA ARG A 80 -6.21 -12.93 -14.01
C ARG A 80 -7.51 -12.89 -14.80
N LEU A 81 -8.22 -11.76 -14.78
CA LEU A 81 -9.50 -11.60 -15.48
C LEU A 81 -9.36 -11.82 -17.00
N HIS A 82 -8.27 -11.36 -17.61
CA HIS A 82 -8.02 -11.56 -19.04
C HIS A 82 -7.24 -12.84 -19.36
N ASN A 83 -6.95 -13.69 -18.37
CA ASN A 83 -6.24 -14.94 -18.63
C ASN A 83 -7.17 -15.94 -19.35
N PRO A 84 -6.88 -16.33 -20.61
CA PRO A 84 -7.74 -17.22 -21.39
C PRO A 84 -7.86 -18.62 -20.77
N GLN A 85 -6.91 -19.03 -19.93
CA GLN A 85 -6.99 -20.30 -19.19
C GLN A 85 -8.03 -20.25 -18.07
N GLN A 86 -8.24 -19.08 -17.44
CA GLN A 86 -9.30 -18.90 -16.44
C GLN A 86 -10.68 -18.76 -17.09
N ALA A 87 -10.78 -18.12 -18.27
CA ALA A 87 -12.01 -18.08 -19.05
C ALA A 87 -12.52 -19.50 -19.39
N LYS A 88 -11.62 -20.37 -19.86
CA LYS A 88 -11.94 -21.78 -20.16
C LYS A 88 -12.38 -22.60 -18.94
N TYR A 89 -11.88 -22.27 -17.75
CA TYR A 89 -12.32 -22.92 -16.51
C TYR A 89 -13.80 -22.62 -16.22
N TRP A 90 -14.20 -21.35 -16.32
CA TRP A 90 -15.58 -20.94 -16.09
C TRP A 90 -16.53 -21.45 -17.17
N GLU A 91 -16.15 -21.38 -18.44
CA GLU A 91 -16.92 -21.96 -19.56
C GLU A 91 -17.21 -23.44 -19.32
N ARG A 92 -16.17 -24.23 -19.03
CA ARG A 92 -16.32 -25.67 -18.76
C ARG A 92 -17.18 -25.94 -17.52
N TRP A 93 -17.05 -25.14 -16.48
CA TRP A 93 -17.88 -25.28 -15.28
C TRP A 93 -19.35 -25.00 -15.58
N PHE A 94 -19.65 -23.94 -16.33
CA PHE A 94 -21.01 -23.60 -16.74
C PHE A 94 -21.63 -24.69 -17.61
N GLU A 95 -20.88 -25.25 -18.55
CA GLU A 95 -21.35 -26.36 -19.39
C GLU A 95 -21.75 -27.59 -18.56
N VAL A 96 -20.87 -28.01 -17.64
CA VAL A 96 -21.12 -29.19 -16.77
C VAL A 96 -22.31 -28.93 -15.85
N TYR A 97 -22.40 -27.74 -15.27
CA TYR A 97 -23.50 -27.36 -14.40
C TYR A 97 -24.84 -27.32 -15.16
N ALA A 98 -24.86 -26.71 -16.35
CA ALA A 98 -26.05 -26.64 -17.20
C ALA A 98 -26.52 -28.04 -17.60
N GLN A 99 -25.59 -28.93 -18.00
CA GLN A 99 -25.91 -30.32 -18.33
C GLN A 99 -26.56 -31.07 -17.17
N LYS A 100 -26.02 -30.91 -15.95
CA LYS A 100 -26.56 -31.56 -14.75
C LYS A 100 -27.94 -31.03 -14.37
N ILE A 101 -28.18 -29.73 -14.53
CA ILE A 101 -29.51 -29.14 -14.37
C ILE A 101 -30.50 -29.71 -15.39
N SER A 102 -30.13 -29.77 -16.67
CA SER A 102 -31.00 -30.34 -17.70
C SER A 102 -31.40 -31.78 -17.40
N GLN A 103 -30.49 -32.58 -16.84
CA GLN A 103 -30.77 -33.95 -16.38
C GLN A 103 -31.73 -34.01 -15.18
N LEU A 104 -31.64 -33.05 -14.27
CA LEU A 104 -32.52 -32.98 -13.09
C LEU A 104 -33.92 -32.44 -13.41
N ILE A 105 -34.06 -31.60 -14.43
CA ILE A 105 -35.35 -31.06 -14.89
C ILE A 105 -36.10 -32.07 -15.79
N ALA A 106 -35.37 -32.97 -16.45
CA ALA A 106 -35.94 -33.98 -17.36
C ALA A 106 -36.51 -35.23 -16.66
N ASN A 107 -36.43 -35.30 -15.32
CA ASN A 107 -37.03 -36.32 -14.46
C ASN A 107 -38.05 -35.68 -13.51
#